data_AF-A0A1Q7A1G9-F1
#
_entry.id   AF-A0A1Q7A1G9-F1
#
_cell.length_a   1.000
_cell.length_b   1.000
_cell.length_c   1.000
_cell.angle_alpha   90.00
_cell.angle_beta   90.00
_cell.angle_gamma   90.00
#
_symmetry.space_group_name_H-M   'P 1'
#
loop_
_entity.id
_entity.type
_entity.pdbx_description
1 polymer ?
#
loop_
_entity_poly.entity_id
_entity_poly.type
_entity_poly.pdbx_seq_one_letter_code
_entity_poly.pdbx_strand_id
1 'polypeptide(L)'
;MEGLIRTMANGAVTWSIPDVAREAGVSVPTVYRYFRTKQDLVQGLGDYVVRKAGLAAMKPPQSPQELVSLVRQMYISSEGLSDAFRMASVSELASEVRKESIPLRLRMTEEALAPVLSLFDEQDRVRLVRMVLLLTSSAMIRAFKEYLDLSGTEAAETVGWAILTLAYAGSSNEKTKQQRSEAEQ
;
A
#
# COMPACT_ATOMS: atom_id res chain seq x y z
N MET A 1 18.90 -8.40 -3.22
CA MET A 1 17.79 -7.44 -3.07
C MET A 1 18.25 -6.09 -2.58
N GLU A 2 18.96 -5.98 -1.45
CA GLU A 2 19.47 -4.68 -0.98
C GLU A 2 20.42 -4.00 -1.97
N GLY A 3 21.26 -4.77 -2.67
CA GLY A 3 22.08 -4.23 -3.75
C GLY A 3 21.25 -3.56 -4.84
N LEU A 4 20.15 -4.20 -5.29
CA LEU A 4 19.21 -3.61 -6.24
C LEU A 4 18.57 -2.32 -5.69
N ILE A 5 18.13 -2.34 -4.43
CA ILE A 5 17.54 -1.17 -3.76
C ILE A 5 18.51 0.02 -3.79
N ARG A 6 19.79 -0.20 -3.44
CA ARG A 6 20.81 0.85 -3.48
C ARG A 6 21.13 1.31 -4.90
N THR A 7 21.24 0.38 -5.86
CA THR A 7 21.41 0.73 -7.28
C THR A 7 20.27 1.61 -7.79
N MET A 8 19.03 1.32 -7.39
CA MET A 8 17.85 2.12 -7.77
C MET A 8 17.79 3.46 -7.02
N ALA A 9 18.19 3.49 -5.75
CA ALA A 9 18.20 4.70 -4.92
C ALA A 9 19.17 5.76 -5.43
N ASN A 10 20.26 5.34 -6.10
CA ASN A 10 21.26 6.23 -6.68
C ASN A 10 20.75 7.00 -7.93
N GLY A 11 19.46 6.94 -8.25
CA GLY A 11 18.84 7.77 -9.28
C GLY A 11 19.15 7.35 -10.72
N ALA A 12 19.71 6.17 -10.93
CA ALA A 12 19.98 5.66 -12.26
C ALA A 12 18.66 5.33 -12.96
N VAL A 13 18.21 6.21 -13.87
CA VAL A 13 17.07 5.99 -14.80
C VAL A 13 17.23 4.66 -15.53
N THR A 14 18.48 4.24 -15.76
CA THR A 14 18.85 2.95 -16.32
C THR A 14 19.80 2.21 -15.38
N TRP A 15 19.37 1.08 -14.84
CA TRP A 15 20.22 0.16 -14.08
C TRP A 15 20.42 -1.17 -14.83
N SER A 16 21.56 -1.84 -14.58
CA SER A 16 21.90 -3.13 -15.18
C SER A 16 22.16 -4.23 -14.14
N ILE A 17 22.08 -5.51 -14.54
CA ILE A 17 22.45 -6.66 -13.69
C ILE A 17 23.91 -6.55 -13.19
N PRO A 18 24.89 -6.15 -14.02
CA PRO A 18 26.25 -5.84 -13.53
C PRO A 18 26.30 -4.79 -12.42
N ASP A 19 25.50 -3.72 -12.49
CA ASP A 19 25.48 -2.70 -11.43
C ASP A 19 24.96 -3.28 -10.12
N VAL A 20 23.89 -4.08 -10.19
CA VAL A 20 23.34 -4.77 -9.02
C VAL A 20 24.34 -5.76 -8.43
N ALA A 21 25.06 -6.51 -9.27
CA ALA A 21 26.08 -7.46 -8.83
C ALA A 21 27.22 -6.75 -8.08
N ARG A 22 27.72 -5.63 -8.66
CA ARG A 22 28.73 -4.77 -8.05
C ARG A 22 28.27 -4.22 -6.70
N GLU A 23 27.06 -3.67 -6.64
CA GLU A 23 26.47 -3.09 -5.42
C GLU A 23 26.16 -4.14 -4.34
N ALA A 24 25.89 -5.38 -4.75
CA ALA A 24 25.66 -6.51 -3.85
C ALA A 24 26.95 -7.23 -3.44
N GLY A 25 28.12 -6.89 -4.02
CA GLY A 25 29.39 -7.57 -3.75
C GLY A 25 29.43 -9.02 -4.25
N VAL A 26 28.69 -9.35 -5.33
CA VAL A 26 28.64 -10.70 -5.92
C VAL A 26 28.98 -10.67 -7.41
N SER A 27 29.27 -11.84 -8.00
CA SER A 27 29.51 -11.94 -9.45
C SER A 27 28.19 -11.92 -10.25
N VAL A 28 28.25 -11.47 -11.52
CA VAL A 28 27.10 -11.48 -12.44
C VAL A 28 26.50 -12.90 -12.61
N PRO A 29 27.28 -13.98 -12.77
CA PRO A 29 26.74 -15.33 -12.80
C PRO A 29 25.99 -15.72 -11.52
N THR A 30 26.42 -15.21 -10.36
CA THR A 30 25.69 -15.43 -9.10
C THR A 30 24.31 -14.81 -9.15
N VAL A 31 24.16 -13.61 -9.71
CA VAL A 31 22.84 -12.98 -9.89
C VAL A 31 21.95 -13.82 -10.81
N TYR A 32 22.47 -14.24 -11.98
CA TYR A 32 21.71 -15.07 -12.93
C TYR A 32 21.33 -16.45 -12.39
N ARG A 33 22.08 -16.99 -11.42
CA ARG A 33 21.72 -18.24 -10.73
C ARG A 33 20.43 -18.12 -9.93
N TYR A 34 20.15 -16.95 -9.35
CA TYR A 34 18.94 -16.71 -8.55
C TYR A 34 17.81 -16.06 -9.36
N PHE A 35 18.15 -15.26 -10.36
CA PHE A 35 17.19 -14.52 -11.18
C PHE A 35 17.54 -14.73 -12.65
N ARG A 36 16.76 -15.55 -13.35
CA ARG A 36 17.08 -15.92 -14.74
C ARG A 36 16.94 -14.72 -15.67
N THR A 37 16.02 -13.81 -15.35
CA THR A 37 15.79 -12.58 -16.09
C THR A 37 15.90 -11.35 -15.20
N LYS A 38 16.08 -10.18 -15.83
CA LYS A 38 15.96 -8.88 -15.14
C LYS A 38 14.58 -8.73 -14.50
N GLN A 39 13.52 -9.24 -15.14
CA GLN A 39 12.16 -9.19 -14.63
C GLN A 39 11.97 -10.06 -13.38
N ASP A 40 12.61 -11.23 -13.32
CA ASP A 40 12.57 -12.11 -12.13
C ASP A 40 13.16 -11.38 -10.91
N LEU A 41 14.24 -10.63 -11.12
CA LEU A 41 14.89 -9.84 -10.09
C LEU A 41 13.96 -8.72 -9.57
N VAL A 42 13.21 -8.09 -10.48
CA VAL A 42 12.21 -7.05 -10.16
C VAL A 42 11.05 -7.63 -9.37
N GLN A 43 10.50 -8.76 -9.80
CA GLN A 43 9.41 -9.44 -9.10
C GLN A 43 9.85 -9.86 -7.69
N GLY A 44 11.06 -10.42 -7.56
CA GLY A 44 11.64 -10.77 -6.26
C GLY A 44 11.85 -9.57 -5.33
N LEU A 45 11.97 -8.34 -5.86
CA LEU A 45 12.02 -7.13 -5.05
C LEU A 45 10.67 -6.86 -4.38
N GLY A 46 9.55 -7.05 -5.07
CA GLY A 46 8.20 -6.94 -4.49
C GLY A 46 8.03 -7.85 -3.28
N ASP A 47 8.35 -9.14 -3.44
CA ASP A 47 8.28 -10.13 -2.35
C ASP A 47 9.23 -9.81 -1.19
N TYR A 48 10.41 -9.27 -1.50
CA TYR A 48 11.36 -8.85 -0.48
C TYR A 48 10.84 -7.64 0.30
N VAL A 49 10.24 -6.65 -0.37
CA VAL A 49 9.64 -5.47 0.25
C VAL A 49 8.50 -5.87 1.18
N VAL A 50 7.58 -6.72 0.71
CA VAL A 50 6.44 -7.22 1.50
C VAL A 50 6.92 -7.98 2.73
N ARG A 51 7.94 -8.85 2.59
CA ARG A 51 8.54 -9.56 3.73
C ARG A 51 9.23 -8.62 4.72
N LYS A 52 10.04 -7.67 4.23
CA LYS A 52 10.81 -6.75 5.09
C LYS A 52 9.89 -5.79 5.85
N ALA A 53 8.76 -5.42 5.25
CA ALA A 53 7.71 -4.66 5.91
C ALA A 53 6.86 -5.49 6.90
N GLY A 54 7.15 -6.78 7.09
CA GLY A 54 6.39 -7.67 7.97
C GLY A 54 5.03 -8.10 7.42
N LEU A 55 4.70 -7.74 6.18
CA LEU A 55 3.37 -7.92 5.58
C LEU A 55 3.15 -9.33 5.00
N ALA A 56 4.22 -10.10 4.80
CA ALA A 56 4.14 -11.40 4.12
C ALA A 56 3.35 -12.48 4.88
N ALA A 57 3.26 -12.38 6.21
CA ALA A 57 2.54 -13.34 7.04
C ALA A 57 1.13 -12.87 7.41
N MET A 58 0.72 -11.67 6.95
CA MET A 58 -0.56 -11.10 7.34
C MET A 58 -1.69 -11.69 6.51
N LYS A 59 -2.75 -12.11 7.19
CA LYS A 59 -3.99 -12.53 6.54
C LYS A 59 -4.68 -11.31 5.91
N PRO A 60 -5.37 -11.46 4.77
CA PRO A 60 -6.18 -10.39 4.20
C PRO A 60 -7.21 -9.89 5.23
N PRO A 61 -7.34 -8.57 5.46
CA PRO A 61 -8.30 -8.04 6.41
C PRO A 61 -9.73 -8.34 5.97
N GLN A 62 -10.59 -8.73 6.90
CA GLN A 62 -11.99 -9.12 6.66
C GLN A 62 -12.98 -8.07 7.18
N SER A 63 -12.48 -6.94 7.69
CA SER A 63 -13.31 -5.84 8.20
C SER A 63 -12.59 -4.48 8.08
N PRO A 64 -13.31 -3.35 8.14
CA PRO A 64 -12.70 -2.03 8.19
C PRO A 64 -11.72 -1.87 9.37
N GLN A 65 -12.02 -2.47 10.52
CA GLN A 65 -11.19 -2.42 11.72
C GLN A 65 -9.87 -3.19 11.55
N GLU A 66 -9.93 -4.37 10.94
CA GLU A 66 -8.73 -5.13 10.61
C GLU A 66 -7.88 -4.40 9.56
N LEU A 67 -8.52 -3.76 8.58
CA LEU A 67 -7.82 -2.94 7.60
C LEU A 67 -7.09 -1.77 8.25
N VAL A 68 -7.71 -1.06 9.20
CA VAL A 68 -7.05 0.01 9.95
C VAL A 68 -5.89 -0.52 10.79
N SER A 69 -6.04 -1.70 11.39
CA SER A 69 -4.98 -2.34 12.17
C SER A 69 -3.78 -2.71 11.29
N LEU A 70 -4.04 -3.20 10.06
CA LEU A 70 -3.03 -3.45 9.04
C LEU A 70 -2.32 -2.15 8.62
N VAL A 71 -3.08 -1.10 8.33
CA VAL A 71 -2.54 0.21 7.95
C VAL A 71 -1.62 0.76 9.05
N ARG A 72 -2.03 0.69 10.31
CA ARG A 72 -1.19 1.14 11.43
C ARG A 72 0.18 0.43 11.45
N GLN A 73 0.19 -0.88 11.24
CA GLN A 73 1.43 -1.64 11.13
C GLN A 73 2.27 -1.19 9.94
N MET A 74 1.66 -0.99 8.76
CA MET A 74 2.37 -0.51 7.57
C MET A 74 3.08 0.83 7.80
N TYR A 75 2.40 1.79 8.43
CA TYR A 75 2.96 3.11 8.72
C TYR A 75 4.12 3.02 9.73
N ILE A 76 3.94 2.30 10.84
CA ILE A 76 5.00 2.12 11.85
C ILE A 76 6.22 1.39 11.24
N SER A 77 5.99 0.31 10.50
CA SER A 77 7.08 -0.42 9.82
C SER A 77 7.80 0.44 8.79
N SER A 78 7.12 1.41 8.19
CA SER A 78 7.73 2.31 7.20
C SER A 78 8.74 3.30 7.80
N GLU A 79 8.57 3.68 9.07
CA GLU A 79 9.52 4.57 9.75
C GLU A 79 10.89 3.93 9.89
N GLY A 80 10.93 2.61 10.15
CA GLY A 80 12.17 1.84 10.26
C GLY A 80 12.87 1.52 8.93
N LEU A 81 12.30 1.91 7.79
CA LEU A 81 12.90 1.67 6.48
C LEU A 81 13.99 2.70 6.17
N SER A 82 15.14 2.22 5.65
CA SER A 82 16.24 3.08 5.25
C SER A 82 15.88 4.01 4.08
N ASP A 83 16.60 5.12 3.95
CA ASP A 83 16.41 6.07 2.85
C ASP A 83 16.56 5.43 1.48
N ALA A 84 17.51 4.51 1.32
CA ALA A 84 17.65 3.74 0.08
C ALA A 84 16.38 2.93 -0.25
N PHE A 85 15.73 2.35 0.75
CA PHE A 85 14.48 1.63 0.58
C PHE A 85 13.33 2.58 0.20
N ARG A 86 13.26 3.75 0.85
CA ARG A 86 12.29 4.81 0.53
C ARG A 86 12.50 5.30 -0.91
N MET A 87 13.73 5.52 -1.34
CA MET A 87 14.08 5.93 -2.70
C MET A 87 13.76 4.84 -3.74
N ALA A 88 14.05 3.57 -3.45
CA ALA A 88 13.64 2.48 -4.34
C ALA A 88 12.10 2.43 -4.49
N SER A 89 11.33 2.80 -3.46
CA SER A 89 9.86 2.84 -3.51
C SER A 89 9.29 3.91 -4.45
N VAL A 90 10.03 4.99 -4.76
CA VAL A 90 9.58 6.03 -5.72
C VAL A 90 9.99 5.74 -7.16
N SER A 91 10.86 4.74 -7.39
CA SER A 91 11.33 4.41 -8.73
C SER A 91 10.22 4.03 -9.71
N GLU A 92 10.49 4.21 -11.00
CA GLU A 92 9.63 3.78 -12.10
C GLU A 92 9.33 2.28 -12.02
N LEU A 93 10.33 1.49 -11.66
CA LEU A 93 10.19 0.06 -11.46
C LEU A 93 9.19 -0.31 -10.36
N ALA A 94 9.27 0.38 -9.21
CA ALA A 94 8.31 0.19 -8.13
C ALA A 94 6.90 0.66 -8.55
N SER A 95 6.81 1.61 -9.49
CA SER A 95 5.54 2.03 -10.09
C SER A 95 4.90 0.92 -10.91
N GLU A 96 5.67 0.22 -11.75
CA GLU A 96 5.17 -0.89 -12.56
C GLU A 96 4.70 -2.06 -11.70
N VAL A 97 5.49 -2.47 -10.69
CA VAL A 97 5.08 -3.50 -9.73
C VAL A 97 3.79 -3.10 -9.00
N ARG A 98 3.65 -1.81 -8.63
CA ARG A 98 2.40 -1.31 -8.03
C ARG A 98 1.22 -1.43 -8.99
N LYS A 99 1.38 -1.06 -10.27
CA LYS A 99 0.32 -1.15 -11.28
C LYS A 99 -0.17 -2.59 -11.44
N GLU A 100 0.74 -3.55 -11.52
CA GLU A 100 0.42 -4.98 -11.61
C GLU A 100 -0.34 -5.48 -10.36
N SER A 101 -0.08 -4.90 -9.18
CA SER A 101 -0.76 -5.28 -7.93
C SER A 101 -2.19 -4.71 -7.77
N ILE A 102 -2.61 -3.74 -8.59
CA ILE A 102 -3.87 -3.01 -8.40
C ILE A 102 -5.10 -3.92 -8.40
N PRO A 103 -5.28 -4.86 -9.34
CA PRO A 103 -6.47 -5.73 -9.35
C PRO A 103 -6.61 -6.56 -8.07
N LEU A 104 -5.48 -7.08 -7.56
CA LEU A 104 -5.48 -7.84 -6.30
C LEU A 104 -5.83 -6.94 -5.11
N ARG A 105 -5.20 -5.76 -5.03
CA ARG A 105 -5.46 -4.82 -3.92
C ARG A 105 -6.89 -4.27 -3.92
N LEU A 106 -7.50 -4.06 -5.09
CA LEU A 106 -8.90 -3.69 -5.20
C LEU A 106 -9.80 -4.76 -4.57
N ARG A 107 -9.59 -6.04 -4.94
CA ARG A 107 -10.34 -7.16 -4.34
C ARG A 107 -10.16 -7.24 -2.83
N MET A 108 -8.92 -7.16 -2.34
CA MET A 108 -8.66 -7.19 -0.90
C MET A 108 -9.32 -6.01 -0.16
N THR A 109 -9.34 -4.83 -0.78
CA THR A 109 -10.01 -3.66 -0.20
C THR A 109 -11.52 -3.84 -0.16
N GLU A 110 -12.09 -4.41 -1.22
CA GLU A 110 -13.51 -4.72 -1.31
C GLU A 110 -13.93 -5.78 -0.28
N GLU A 111 -13.16 -6.86 -0.13
CA GLU A 111 -13.36 -7.91 0.89
C GLU A 111 -13.33 -7.32 2.30
N ALA A 112 -12.35 -6.46 2.61
CA ALA A 112 -12.26 -5.80 3.90
C ALA A 112 -13.45 -4.87 4.19
N LEU A 113 -14.03 -4.26 3.16
CA LEU A 113 -15.17 -3.37 3.28
C LEU A 113 -16.52 -4.10 3.16
N ALA A 114 -16.54 -5.37 2.74
CA ALA A 114 -17.76 -6.14 2.48
C ALA A 114 -18.81 -6.05 3.61
N PRO A 115 -18.44 -6.05 4.92
CA PRO A 115 -19.41 -5.90 6.01
C PRO A 115 -20.20 -4.58 6.02
N VAL A 116 -19.72 -3.54 5.33
CA VAL A 116 -20.35 -2.20 5.32
C VAL A 116 -20.82 -1.75 3.94
N LEU A 117 -20.51 -2.49 2.86
CA LEU A 117 -20.87 -2.08 1.50
C LEU A 117 -22.40 -1.99 1.28
N SER A 118 -23.20 -2.74 2.05
CA SER A 118 -24.66 -2.68 1.98
C SER A 118 -25.23 -1.29 2.34
N LEU A 119 -24.48 -0.48 3.09
CA LEU A 119 -24.87 0.88 3.49
C LEU A 119 -24.80 1.90 2.34
N PHE A 120 -24.25 1.50 1.18
CA PHE A 120 -23.97 2.38 0.06
C PHE A 120 -24.65 1.87 -1.21
N ASP A 121 -25.02 2.82 -2.08
CA ASP A 121 -25.38 2.50 -3.47
C ASP A 121 -24.16 2.10 -4.30
N GLU A 122 -24.38 1.62 -5.52
CA GLU A 122 -23.32 1.10 -6.38
C GLU A 122 -22.22 2.15 -6.68
N GLN A 123 -22.60 3.41 -6.91
CA GLN A 123 -21.62 4.45 -7.22
C GLN A 123 -20.76 4.78 -6.01
N ASP A 124 -21.36 4.87 -4.83
CA ASP A 124 -20.65 5.19 -3.61
C ASP A 124 -19.78 4.04 -3.12
N ARG A 125 -20.17 2.77 -3.35
CA ARG A 125 -19.28 1.60 -3.13
C ARG A 125 -17.99 1.73 -3.92
N VAL A 126 -18.09 2.06 -5.21
CA VAL A 126 -16.92 2.22 -6.09
C VAL A 126 -16.03 3.37 -5.63
N ARG A 127 -16.63 4.50 -5.22
CA ARG A 127 -15.88 5.66 -4.67
C ARG A 127 -15.15 5.30 -3.37
N LEU A 128 -15.85 4.61 -2.46
CA LEU A 128 -15.30 4.16 -1.18
C LEU A 128 -14.09 3.24 -1.38
N VAL A 129 -14.24 2.18 -2.18
CA VAL A 129 -13.15 1.21 -2.44
C VAL A 129 -11.93 1.90 -3.04
N ARG A 130 -12.12 2.78 -4.03
CA ARG A 130 -11.02 3.54 -4.66
C ARG A 130 -10.31 4.47 -3.67
N MET A 131 -11.08 5.16 -2.83
CA MET A 131 -10.50 6.07 -1.83
C MET A 131 -9.69 5.30 -0.79
N VAL A 132 -10.25 4.21 -0.25
CA VAL A 132 -9.58 3.36 0.73
C VAL A 132 -8.33 2.70 0.14
N LEU A 133 -8.37 2.25 -1.12
CA LEU A 133 -7.19 1.75 -1.83
C LEU A 133 -6.04 2.78 -1.88
N LEU A 134 -6.36 4.06 -2.09
CA LEU A 134 -5.36 5.13 -2.11
C LEU A 134 -4.86 5.47 -0.72
N LEU A 135 -5.75 5.60 0.27
CA LEU A 135 -5.40 5.86 1.67
C LEU A 135 -4.45 4.81 2.26
N THR A 136 -4.56 3.55 1.82
CA THR A 136 -3.69 2.44 2.24
C THR A 136 -2.42 2.28 1.39
N SER A 137 -2.18 3.18 0.44
CA SER A 137 -1.03 3.09 -0.46
C SER A 137 0.26 3.63 0.17
N SER A 138 1.40 3.09 -0.27
CA SER A 138 2.72 3.63 0.10
C SER A 138 2.95 5.07 -0.37
N ALA A 139 2.22 5.52 -1.40
CA ALA A 139 2.26 6.91 -1.83
C ALA A 139 1.67 7.85 -0.76
N MET A 140 0.57 7.45 -0.10
CA MET A 140 -0.02 8.23 0.99
C MET A 140 0.88 8.24 2.22
N ILE A 141 1.51 7.11 2.58
CA ILE A 141 2.50 7.06 3.67
C ILE A 141 3.56 8.15 3.48
N ARG A 142 4.12 8.26 2.27
CA ARG A 142 5.11 9.29 1.95
C ARG A 142 4.51 10.69 1.98
N ALA A 143 3.35 10.91 1.35
CA ALA A 143 2.74 12.23 1.28
C ALA A 143 2.47 12.83 2.67
N PHE A 144 2.01 12.02 3.63
CA PHE A 144 1.83 12.47 5.02
C PHE A 144 3.16 12.91 5.67
N LYS A 145 4.27 12.22 5.36
CA LYS A 145 5.58 12.62 5.87
C LYS A 145 6.15 13.83 5.13
N GLU A 146 6.10 13.83 3.81
CA GLU A 146 6.76 14.85 2.97
C GLU A 146 6.02 16.19 2.98
N TYR A 147 4.69 16.17 3.00
CA TYR A 147 3.89 17.39 2.92
C TYR A 147 3.46 17.92 4.28
N LEU A 148 3.30 17.04 5.28
CA LEU A 148 2.74 17.40 6.58
C LEU A 148 3.68 17.09 7.75
N ASP A 149 4.85 16.51 7.49
CA ASP A 149 5.87 16.11 8.49
C ASP A 149 5.35 15.22 9.63
N LEU A 150 4.25 14.50 9.41
CA LEU A 150 3.65 13.65 10.44
C LEU A 150 4.54 12.45 10.78
N SER A 151 4.53 12.04 12.05
CA SER A 151 5.04 10.72 12.42
C SER A 151 4.18 9.62 11.80
N GLY A 152 4.75 8.42 11.66
CA GLY A 152 4.03 7.23 11.20
C GLY A 152 2.83 6.90 12.09
N THR A 153 2.93 7.15 13.40
CA THR A 153 1.81 6.95 14.32
C THR A 153 0.69 7.97 14.08
N GLU A 154 0.99 9.26 14.00
CA GLU A 154 -0.02 10.30 13.75
C GLU A 154 -0.67 10.15 12.38
N ALA A 155 0.12 9.82 11.36
CA ALA A 155 -0.40 9.57 10.02
C ALA A 155 -1.29 8.32 9.98
N ALA A 156 -0.91 7.24 10.68
CA ALA A 156 -1.73 6.04 10.81
C ALA A 156 -3.07 6.32 11.49
N GLU A 157 -3.07 7.10 12.57
CA GLU A 157 -4.29 7.48 13.28
C GLU A 157 -5.20 8.35 12.42
N THR A 158 -4.61 9.29 11.68
CA THR A 158 -5.33 10.15 10.71
C THR A 158 -5.99 9.31 9.62
N VAL A 159 -5.26 8.39 9.01
CA VAL A 159 -5.79 7.50 7.97
C VAL A 159 -6.82 6.52 8.53
N GLY A 160 -6.57 5.97 9.72
CA GLY A 160 -7.49 5.06 10.39
C GLY A 160 -8.85 5.71 10.68
N TRP A 161 -8.83 6.94 11.20
CA TRP A 161 -10.02 7.76 11.39
C TRP A 161 -10.76 7.99 10.06
N ALA A 162 -10.04 8.35 9.00
CA ALA A 162 -10.65 8.60 7.69
C ALA A 162 -11.31 7.34 7.10
N ILE A 163 -10.62 6.19 7.16
CA ILE A 163 -11.15 4.90 6.68
C ILE A 163 -12.44 4.55 7.40
N LEU A 164 -12.45 4.60 8.75
CA LEU A 164 -13.65 4.25 9.53
C LEU A 164 -14.78 5.25 9.27
N THR A 165 -14.47 6.54 9.20
CA THR A 165 -15.46 7.58 8.91
C THR A 165 -16.12 7.36 7.55
N LEU A 166 -15.33 7.10 6.51
CA LEU A 166 -15.84 6.80 5.17
C LEU A 166 -16.62 5.49 5.13
N ALA A 167 -16.11 4.44 5.79
CA ALA A 167 -16.75 3.11 5.84
C ALA A 167 -18.14 3.14 6.49
N TYR A 168 -18.36 4.01 7.46
CA TYR A 168 -19.65 4.11 8.18
C TYR A 168 -20.49 5.33 7.78
N ALA A 169 -20.07 6.14 6.81
CA ALA A 169 -20.80 7.33 6.38
C ALA A 169 -22.24 7.00 5.92
N GLY A 170 -22.45 5.85 5.26
CA GLY A 170 -23.77 5.40 4.81
C GLY A 170 -24.80 5.23 5.93
N SER A 171 -24.36 4.91 7.15
CA SER A 171 -25.24 4.76 8.32
C SER A 171 -25.92 6.08 8.74
N SER A 172 -25.30 7.22 8.44
CA SER A 172 -25.89 8.54 8.70
C SER A 172 -26.95 8.89 7.65
N ASN A 173 -26.74 8.48 6.39
CA ASN A 173 -27.71 8.68 5.31
C ASN A 173 -28.99 7.87 5.51
N GLU A 174 -28.90 6.63 6.02
CA GLU A 174 -30.08 5.83 6.37
C GLU A 174 -30.92 6.49 7.47
N LYS A 175 -30.27 6.93 8.56
CA LYS A 175 -30.95 7.64 9.66
C LYS A 175 -31.67 8.90 9.17
N THR A 176 -31.02 9.70 8.32
CA THR A 176 -31.64 10.91 7.76
C THR A 176 -32.80 10.59 6.82
N LYS A 177 -32.73 9.50 6.04
CA LYS A 177 -33.85 9.05 5.20
C LYS A 177 -35.04 8.57 6.05
N GLN A 178 -34.78 7.79 7.10
CA GLN A 178 -35.82 7.26 7.98
C GLN A 178 -36.54 8.36 8.78
N GLN A 179 -35.80 9.33 9.30
CA GLN A 179 -36.37 10.50 9.99
C GLN A 179 -37.24 11.39 9.08
N ARG A 180 -36.91 11.48 7.78
CA ARG A 180 -37.74 12.23 6.82
C ARG A 180 -39.04 11.49 6.49
N SER A 181 -39.00 10.17 6.33
CA SER A 181 -40.22 9.39 6.07
C SER A 181 -41.21 9.38 7.24
N GLU A 182 -40.72 9.49 8.48
CA GLU A 182 -41.57 9.58 9.69
C GLU A 182 -42.18 10.98 9.88
N ALA A 183 -41.56 12.04 9.33
CA ALA A 183 -42.09 13.40 9.40
C ALA A 183 -43.13 13.71 8.30
N GLU A 184 -43.26 12.83 7.30
CA GLU A 184 -44.21 12.94 6.18
C GLU A 184 -45.46 12.04 6.36
N GLN A 185 -45.57 11.31 7.48
CA GLN A 185 -46.74 10.52 7.90
C GLN A 185 -47.50 11.23 9.02
#